data_AF-A0AAE2YKI5-F1
#
_entry.id   AF-A0AAE2YKI5-F1
#
_cell.length_a   1.000
_cell.length_b   1.000
_cell.length_c   1.000
_cell.angle_alpha   90.00
_cell.angle_beta   90.00
_cell.angle_gamma   90.00
#
_symmetry.space_group_name_H-M   'P 1'
#
loop_
_entity.id
_entity.type
_entity.pdbx_description
1 polymer ?
#
loop_
_entity_poly.entity_id
_entity_poly.type
_entity_poly.pdbx_seq_one_letter_code
_entity_poly.pdbx_strand_id
1 'polypeptide(L)'
;MSIFHTALSLAFLLVISHQSFAQAISKDFQKNCAIEQVAEHKGAKGKALTEDDFSAYCSCQAEFINKNATNRQINELVMNPKAKPQWLKTIELKAMKSCLSADSKIST
;
A
#
# COMPACT_ATOMS: atom_id res chain seq x y z
N MET A 1 -12.26 -49.71 -21.13
CA MET A 1 -12.80 -48.34 -20.95
C MET A 1 -11.93 -47.62 -19.92
N SER A 2 -10.85 -46.96 -20.35
CA SER A 2 -9.73 -46.61 -19.44
C SER A 2 -9.09 -45.23 -19.73
N ILE A 3 -9.88 -44.25 -20.18
CA ILE A 3 -9.36 -42.92 -20.54
C ILE A 3 -10.21 -41.76 -19.98
N PHE A 4 -11.46 -42.01 -19.60
CA PHE A 4 -12.37 -40.97 -19.12
C PHE A 4 -12.20 -40.60 -17.64
N HIS A 5 -11.64 -41.49 -16.81
CA HIS A 5 -11.46 -41.22 -15.37
C HIS A 5 -10.17 -40.46 -15.03
N THR A 6 -9.15 -40.51 -15.89
CA THR A 6 -7.87 -39.80 -15.66
C THR A 6 -7.90 -38.34 -16.10
N ALA A 7 -8.82 -37.97 -17.00
CA ALA A 7 -8.95 -36.59 -17.46
C ALA A 7 -9.65 -35.67 -16.43
N LEU A 8 -10.51 -36.23 -15.58
CA LEU A 8 -11.30 -35.42 -14.63
C LEU A 8 -10.47 -34.93 -13.43
N SER A 9 -9.37 -35.62 -13.11
CA SER A 9 -8.52 -35.30 -11.96
C SER A 9 -7.53 -34.16 -12.22
N LEU A 10 -7.12 -33.92 -13.47
CA LEU A 10 -6.18 -32.83 -13.81
C LEU A 10 -6.85 -31.45 -13.87
N ALA A 11 -8.17 -31.37 -14.04
CA ALA A 11 -8.88 -30.10 -14.11
C ALA A 11 -8.97 -29.37 -12.76
N PHE A 12 -8.81 -30.08 -11.64
CA PHE A 12 -8.93 -29.50 -10.30
C PHE A 12 -7.67 -28.78 -9.79
N LEU A 13 -6.50 -29.00 -10.41
CA LEU A 13 -5.24 -28.41 -9.94
C LEU A 13 -4.98 -26.99 -10.48
N LEU A 14 -5.78 -26.51 -11.45
CA LEU A 14 -5.61 -25.18 -12.04
C LEU A 14 -6.37 -24.06 -11.30
N VAL A 15 -7.14 -24.38 -10.25
CA VAL A 15 -7.97 -23.39 -9.53
C VAL A 15 -7.23 -22.70 -8.38
N ILE A 16 -6.02 -23.15 -8.01
CA ILE A 16 -5.30 -22.67 -6.80
C ILE A 16 -4.16 -21.67 -7.14
N SER A 17 -3.85 -21.40 -8.41
CA SER A 17 -2.71 -20.55 -8.78
C SER A 17 -2.96 -19.03 -8.68
N HIS A 18 -4.12 -18.59 -8.21
CA HIS A 18 -4.43 -17.16 -8.04
C HIS A 18 -4.53 -16.74 -6.58
N GLN A 19 -3.78 -17.37 -5.67
CA GLN A 19 -3.36 -16.66 -4.47
C GLN A 19 -2.38 -15.57 -4.91
N SER A 20 -2.93 -14.45 -5.36
CA SER A 20 -2.21 -13.20 -5.43
C SER A 20 -1.66 -12.97 -4.03
N PHE A 21 -0.37 -13.26 -3.84
CA PHE A 21 0.37 -12.73 -2.72
C PHE A 21 0.17 -11.23 -2.80
N ALA A 22 -0.70 -10.69 -1.93
CA ALA A 22 -0.72 -9.28 -1.67
C ALA A 22 0.63 -9.00 -1.01
N GLN A 23 1.66 -8.74 -1.83
CA GLN A 23 2.92 -8.20 -1.36
C GLN A 23 2.50 -6.95 -0.61
N ALA A 24 2.62 -6.95 0.72
CA ALA A 24 2.30 -5.76 1.48
C ALA A 24 3.38 -4.72 1.16
N ILE A 25 2.97 -3.48 0.92
CA ILE A 25 3.86 -2.31 0.92
C ILE A 25 4.82 -2.42 2.11
N SER A 26 6.12 -2.29 1.84
CA SER A 26 7.16 -2.53 2.83
C SER A 26 7.12 -1.50 3.97
N LYS A 27 7.61 -1.88 5.15
CA LYS A 27 7.84 -0.92 6.25
C LYS A 27 8.80 0.19 5.85
N ASP A 28 9.71 -0.07 4.91
CA ASP A 28 10.62 0.93 4.36
C ASP A 28 9.88 2.03 3.59
N PHE A 29 8.80 1.69 2.89
CA PHE A 29 7.94 2.69 2.25
C PHE A 29 7.29 3.60 3.30
N GLN A 30 6.73 3.03 4.38
CA GLN A 30 6.11 3.81 5.45
C GLN A 30 7.12 4.73 6.13
N LYS A 31 8.35 4.24 6.38
CA LYS A 31 9.45 5.03 6.92
C LYS A 31 9.85 6.17 6.00
N ASN A 32 9.98 5.90 4.69
CA ASN A 32 10.29 6.95 3.72
C ASN A 32 9.19 8.01 3.66
N CYS A 33 7.91 7.61 3.69
CA CYS A 33 6.79 8.53 3.80
C CYS A 33 6.94 9.46 5.02
N ALA A 34 7.26 8.92 6.21
CA ALA A 34 7.40 9.72 7.42
C ALA A 34 8.57 10.72 7.32
N ILE A 35 9.72 10.28 6.78
CA ILE A 35 10.88 11.14 6.53
C ILE A 35 10.51 12.28 5.57
N GLU A 36 9.80 11.98 4.50
CA GLU A 36 9.35 12.98 3.52
C GLU A 36 8.37 13.96 4.14
N GLN A 37 7.41 13.49 4.94
CA GLN A 37 6.46 14.36 5.63
C GLN A 37 7.17 15.32 6.61
N VAL A 38 8.16 14.84 7.38
CA VAL A 38 8.98 15.70 8.24
C VAL A 38 9.73 16.75 7.43
N ALA A 39 10.31 16.37 6.28
CA ALA A 39 11.03 17.28 5.42
C ALA A 39 10.11 18.34 4.80
N GLU A 40 8.92 17.96 4.35
CA GLU A 40 7.90 18.85 3.77
C GLU A 40 7.33 19.84 4.79
N HIS A 41 7.22 19.43 6.06
CA HIS A 41 6.69 20.26 7.14
C HIS A 41 7.79 20.93 7.98
N LYS A 42 9.04 20.91 7.50
CA LYS A 42 10.17 21.54 8.19
C LYS A 42 9.94 23.05 8.28
N GLY A 43 9.98 23.58 9.51
CA GLY A 43 9.77 25.00 9.75
C GLY A 43 8.29 25.41 9.85
N ALA A 44 7.35 24.46 9.88
CA ALA A 44 6.00 24.73 10.32
C ALA A 44 6.03 25.38 11.72
N LYS A 45 5.30 26.50 11.90
CA LYS A 45 5.29 27.24 13.16
C LYS A 45 4.73 26.34 14.28
N GLY A 46 5.58 25.96 15.23
CA GLY A 46 5.18 25.12 16.37
C GLY A 46 6.26 24.15 16.81
N LYS A 47 5.83 23.01 17.37
CA LYS A 47 6.69 21.89 17.80
C LYS A 47 7.44 21.32 16.58
N ALA A 48 8.69 20.93 16.78
CA ALA A 48 9.42 20.13 15.80
C ALA A 48 8.68 18.81 15.57
N LEU A 49 8.21 18.59 14.34
CA LEU A 49 7.57 17.35 13.93
C LEU A 49 8.64 16.28 13.71
N THR A 50 8.28 15.06 14.08
CA THR A 50 9.11 13.85 14.01
C THR A 50 8.43 12.80 13.14
N GLU A 51 9.17 11.77 12.74
CA GLU A 51 8.61 10.67 11.93
C GLU A 51 7.38 10.03 12.61
N ASP A 52 7.39 9.93 13.94
CA ASP A 52 6.30 9.36 14.74
C ASP A 52 5.00 10.15 14.59
N ASP A 53 5.07 11.48 14.46
CA ASP A 53 3.90 12.34 14.28
C ASP A 53 3.16 12.05 12.95
N PHE A 54 3.84 11.39 11.99
CA PHE A 54 3.27 11.00 10.69
C PHE A 54 3.02 9.50 10.55
N SER A 55 3.32 8.70 11.56
CA SER A 55 3.23 7.23 11.51
C SER A 55 1.82 6.73 11.17
N ALA A 56 0.77 7.34 11.76
CA ALA A 56 -0.62 7.00 11.47
C ALA A 56 -1.02 7.32 10.03
N TYR A 57 -0.65 8.51 9.54
CA TYR A 57 -0.90 8.92 8.16
C TYR A 57 -0.20 8.01 7.16
N CYS A 58 1.09 7.74 7.36
CA CYS A 58 1.88 6.89 6.46
C CYS A 58 1.43 5.42 6.49
N SER A 59 0.93 4.93 7.63
CA SER A 59 0.30 3.61 7.72
C SER A 59 -0.99 3.57 6.90
N CYS A 60 -1.86 4.57 7.05
CA CYS A 60 -3.08 4.67 6.25
C CYS A 60 -2.78 4.78 4.76
N GLN A 61 -1.78 5.58 4.37
CA GLN A 61 -1.38 5.73 2.97
C GLN A 61 -0.90 4.40 2.39
N ALA A 62 -0.06 3.66 3.11
CA ALA A 62 0.41 2.34 2.69
C ALA A 62 -0.74 1.32 2.53
N GLU A 63 -1.70 1.32 3.46
CA GLU A 63 -2.90 0.49 3.33
C GLU A 63 -3.77 0.88 2.13
N PHE A 64 -3.94 2.18 1.91
CA PHE A 64 -4.71 2.69 0.78
C PHE A 64 -4.06 2.26 -0.53
N ILE A 65 -2.73 2.37 -0.65
CA ILE A 65 -2.00 1.92 -1.83
C ILE A 65 -2.15 0.41 -2.02
N ASN A 66 -1.96 -0.40 -0.97
CA ASN A 66 -2.16 -1.85 -1.02
C ASN A 66 -3.55 -2.24 -1.56
N LYS A 67 -4.60 -1.48 -1.21
CA LYS A 67 -5.98 -1.76 -1.62
C LYS A 67 -6.31 -1.27 -3.04
N ASN A 68 -5.58 -0.27 -3.55
CA ASN A 68 -5.94 0.44 -4.78
C ASN A 68 -4.93 0.30 -5.92
N ALA A 69 -3.73 -0.24 -5.67
CA ALA A 69 -2.72 -0.49 -6.69
C ALA A 69 -2.74 -1.96 -7.14
N THR A 70 -2.21 -2.20 -8.33
CA THR A 70 -2.01 -3.56 -8.86
C THR A 70 -0.80 -4.23 -8.21
N ASN A 71 -0.74 -5.57 -8.18
CA ASN A 71 0.42 -6.30 -7.67
C ASN A 71 1.73 -5.87 -8.34
N ARG A 72 1.70 -5.55 -9.64
CA ARG A 72 2.88 -5.04 -10.36
C ARG A 72 3.38 -3.71 -9.78
N GLN A 73 2.46 -2.80 -9.49
CA GLN A 73 2.74 -1.49 -8.90
C GLN A 73 3.24 -1.64 -7.46
N ILE A 74 2.67 -2.55 -6.67
CA ILE A 74 3.17 -2.83 -5.34
C ILE A 74 4.59 -3.40 -5.39
N ASN A 75 4.86 -4.32 -6.31
CA ASN A 75 6.18 -4.92 -6.47
C ASN A 75 7.24 -3.88 -6.86
N GLU A 76 6.87 -2.89 -7.69
CA GLU A 76 7.74 -1.75 -8.00
C GLU A 76 8.15 -0.98 -6.73
N LEU A 77 7.19 -0.72 -5.83
CA LEU A 77 7.47 -0.03 -4.56
C LEU A 77 8.22 -0.90 -3.54
N VAL A 78 8.01 -2.21 -3.55
CA VAL A 78 8.78 -3.13 -2.69
C VAL A 78 10.24 -3.19 -3.14
N MET A 79 10.48 -3.24 -4.45
CA MET A 79 11.84 -3.29 -5.01
C MET A 79 12.58 -1.95 -4.90
N ASN A 80 11.85 -0.83 -4.96
CA ASN A 80 12.41 0.50 -4.75
C ASN A 80 11.46 1.36 -3.91
N PRO A 81 11.58 1.34 -2.57
CA PRO A 81 10.70 2.08 -1.66
C PRO A 81 10.79 3.61 -1.75
N LYS A 82 11.74 4.15 -2.51
CA LYS A 82 11.88 5.59 -2.78
C LYS A 82 11.42 5.97 -4.19
N ALA A 83 10.92 5.01 -4.96
CA ALA A 83 10.39 5.28 -6.29
C ALA A 83 9.15 6.18 -6.19
N LYS A 84 9.07 7.18 -7.07
CA LYS A 84 7.91 8.07 -7.21
C LYS A 84 7.30 7.96 -8.61
N PRO A 85 6.79 6.78 -8.99
CA PRO A 85 6.21 6.60 -10.31
C PRO A 85 4.96 7.48 -10.48
N GLN A 86 4.64 7.87 -11.70
CA GLN A 86 3.53 8.80 -11.95
C GLN A 86 2.17 8.27 -11.43
N TRP A 87 1.95 6.96 -11.51
CA TRP A 87 0.73 6.34 -11.00
C TRP A 87 0.57 6.49 -9.48
N LEU A 88 1.69 6.56 -8.74
CA LEU A 88 1.67 6.66 -7.28
C LEU A 88 1.08 8.00 -6.85
N LYS A 89 1.46 9.11 -7.51
CA LYS A 89 0.92 10.45 -7.20
C LYS A 89 -0.61 10.49 -7.25
N THR A 90 -1.23 9.81 -8.22
CA THR A 90 -2.70 9.77 -8.33
C THR A 90 -3.35 9.02 -7.17
N ILE A 91 -2.71 7.94 -6.69
CA ILE A 91 -3.19 7.18 -5.53
C ILE A 91 -2.93 7.95 -4.24
N GLU A 92 -1.77 8.58 -4.08
CA GLU A 92 -1.42 9.41 -2.92
C GLU A 92 -2.40 10.58 -2.72
N LEU A 93 -2.82 11.26 -3.81
CA LEU A 93 -3.84 12.31 -3.72
C LEU A 93 -5.19 11.80 -3.18
N LYS A 94 -5.59 10.59 -3.59
CA LYS A 94 -6.81 9.94 -3.08
C LYS A 94 -6.63 9.46 -1.64
N ALA A 95 -5.46 8.91 -1.33
CA ALA A 95 -5.08 8.46 -0.01
C ALA A 95 -5.08 9.64 0.97
N MET A 96 -4.53 10.80 0.59
CA MET A 96 -4.52 12.02 1.40
C MET A 96 -5.93 12.40 1.85
N LYS A 97 -6.89 12.44 0.90
CA LYS A 97 -8.29 12.74 1.23
C LYS A 97 -8.87 11.67 2.16
N SER A 98 -8.62 10.39 1.91
CA SER A 98 -9.16 9.28 2.71
C SER A 98 -8.56 9.21 4.11
N CYS A 99 -7.26 9.41 4.23
CA CYS A 99 -6.48 9.24 5.46
C CYS A 99 -6.63 10.42 6.40
N LEU A 100 -6.73 11.65 5.87
CA LEU A 100 -6.99 12.83 6.71
C LEU A 100 -8.47 12.94 7.12
N SER A 101 -9.39 12.39 6.33
CA SER A 101 -10.82 12.38 6.70
C SER A 101 -11.17 11.29 7.72
N ALA A 102 -10.30 10.29 7.91
CA ALA A 102 -10.53 9.20 8.85
C ALA A 102 -10.56 9.69 10.31
N ASP A 103 -9.81 10.74 10.63
CA ASP A 103 -9.74 11.34 11.97
C ASP A 103 -10.92 12.28 12.29
N SER A 104 -11.81 12.56 11.33
CA SER A 104 -13.02 13.38 11.55
C SER A 104 -14.19 12.59 12.16
N LYS A 105 -14.05 11.28 12.38
CA LYS A 105 -14.98 10.53 13.23
C LYS A 105 -14.66 10.78 14.71
N ILE A 106 -14.86 12.02 15.15
CA ILE A 106 -15.14 12.30 16.55
C ILE A 106 -16.45 11.57 16.85
N SER A 107 -16.35 10.49 17.63
CA SER A 107 -17.50 9.87 18.27
C SER A 107 -18.25 10.95 19.03
N THR A 108 -19.46 11.28 18.58
CA THR A 108 -20.42 12.05 19.37
C THR A 108 -21.08 11.13 20.38
#